data_AF-A0A2K3NET5-F1
#
_entry.id   AF-A0A2K3NET5-F1
#
_cell.length_a   1.000
_cell.length_b   1.000
_cell.length_c   1.000
_cell.angle_alpha   90.00
_cell.angle_beta   90.00
_cell.angle_gamma   90.00
#
_symmetry.space_group_name_H-M   'P 1'
#
loop_
_entity.id
_entity.type
_entity.pdbx_description
1 polymer ?
#
loop_
_entity_poly.entity_id
_entity_poly.type
_entity_poly.pdbx_seq_one_letter_code
_entity_poly.pdbx_strand_id
1 'polypeptide(L)'
;NYIILQKQLAKALAEPVESLFKEGGKDTWLSIRNLLIRETEAAVSEFLDRIAGFELEKEETVEQIQQILRDRARKVVEDKAREGAGKVLSLMKDRFFALFRYDNDSLLRVWTQDEDIGAITRDALSASLKLLSNLAAIRLEEKPDNIDSVLYSLLSAASSSVDPLASSTWEEVSPEDTLISPVECMSLWTQFEGEIKDPVEQAMEAQ
;
A
#
# COMPACT_ATOMS: atom_id res chain seq x y z
N ASN A 1 3.32 10.81 31.19
CA ASN A 1 4.00 11.66 30.19
C ASN A 1 3.53 11.23 28.80
N TYR A 2 2.69 12.03 28.13
CA TYR A 2 2.06 11.69 26.85
C TYR A 2 3.07 11.59 25.69
N ILE A 3 4.26 12.19 25.82
CA ILE A 3 5.33 12.10 24.81
C ILE A 3 5.84 10.66 24.68
N ILE A 4 5.85 9.90 25.79
CA ILE A 4 6.25 8.48 25.77
C ILE A 4 5.21 7.66 25.00
N LEU A 5 3.93 7.92 25.24
CA LEU A 5 2.82 7.26 24.54
C LEU A 5 2.88 7.52 23.03
N GLN A 6 3.15 8.77 22.60
CA GLN A 6 3.32 9.07 21.18
C GLN A 6 4.46 8.27 20.52
N LYS A 7 5.58 8.06 21.23
CA LYS A 7 6.70 7.27 20.71
C LYS A 7 6.35 5.79 20.62
N GLN A 8 5.66 5.25 21.62
CA GLN A 8 5.21 3.86 21.62
C GLN A 8 4.18 3.62 20.51
N LEU A 9 3.20 4.51 20.36
CA LEU A 9 2.19 4.49 19.30
C LEU A 9 2.82 4.51 17.92
N ALA A 10 3.78 5.42 17.68
CA ALA A 10 4.50 5.48 16.41
C ALA A 10 5.25 4.17 16.11
N LYS A 11 5.88 3.55 17.12
CA LYS A 11 6.55 2.25 16.95
C LYS A 11 5.56 1.12 16.66
N ALA A 12 4.43 1.08 17.37
CA ALA A 12 3.41 0.05 17.21
C ALA A 12 2.74 0.10 15.82
N LEU A 13 2.69 1.27 15.19
CA LEU A 13 2.12 1.45 13.85
C LEU A 13 3.15 1.28 12.72
N ALA A 14 4.37 1.79 12.89
CA ALA A 14 5.32 1.93 11.78
C ALA A 14 5.68 0.61 11.08
N GLU A 15 6.12 -0.40 11.84
CA GLU A 15 6.54 -1.69 11.24
C GLU A 15 5.35 -2.48 10.67
N PRO A 16 4.20 -2.61 11.36
CA PRO A 16 3.07 -3.35 10.79
C PRO A 16 2.47 -2.68 9.54
N VAL A 17 2.39 -1.34 9.50
CA VAL A 17 1.93 -0.62 8.30
C VAL A 17 2.86 -0.86 7.12
N GLU A 18 4.17 -0.80 7.35
CA GLU A 18 5.18 -1.10 6.31
C GLU A 18 5.04 -2.54 5.80
N SER A 19 4.81 -3.50 6.70
CA SER A 19 4.57 -4.90 6.33
C SER A 19 3.31 -5.08 5.49
N LEU A 20 2.21 -4.41 5.84
CA LEU A 20 0.94 -4.47 5.09
C LEU A 20 1.08 -3.89 3.67
N PHE A 21 1.87 -2.83 3.50
CA PHE A 21 2.20 -2.31 2.17
C PHE A 21 3.08 -3.26 1.38
N LYS A 22 4.07 -3.90 2.01
CA LYS A 22 4.94 -4.88 1.34
C LYS A 22 4.18 -6.13 0.87
N GLU A 23 3.18 -6.57 1.64
CA GLU A 23 2.35 -7.72 1.28
C GLU A 23 1.45 -7.43 0.06
N GLY A 24 0.92 -6.19 -0.04
CA GLY A 24 0.15 -5.75 -1.21
C GLY A 24 -1.19 -6.45 -1.39
N GLY A 25 -1.81 -6.91 -0.31
CA GLY A 25 -3.10 -7.60 -0.34
C GLY A 25 -4.27 -6.72 -0.82
N LYS A 26 -5.40 -7.37 -1.13
CA LYS A 26 -6.64 -6.68 -1.51
C LYS A 26 -7.15 -5.75 -0.40
N ASP A 27 -7.02 -6.19 0.83
CA ASP A 27 -7.57 -5.52 2.02
C ASP A 27 -6.52 -4.70 2.78
N THR A 28 -5.39 -4.33 2.14
CA THR A 28 -4.29 -3.58 2.79
C THR A 28 -4.79 -2.35 3.54
N TRP A 29 -5.58 -1.49 2.90
CA TRP A 29 -6.08 -0.27 3.55
C TRP A 29 -7.11 -0.53 4.65
N LEU A 30 -7.95 -1.57 4.50
CA LEU A 30 -8.86 -1.99 5.57
C LEU A 30 -8.07 -2.46 6.81
N SER A 31 -7.05 -3.29 6.60
CA SER A 31 -6.15 -3.75 7.67
C SER A 31 -5.40 -2.60 8.34
N ILE A 32 -4.94 -1.61 7.57
CA ILE A 32 -4.31 -0.39 8.08
C ILE A 32 -5.29 0.43 8.94
N ARG A 33 -6.55 0.61 8.49
CA ARG A 33 -7.58 1.33 9.27
C ARG A 33 -7.86 0.63 10.59
N ASN A 34 -8.03 -0.69 10.57
CA ASN A 34 -8.27 -1.49 11.78
C ASN A 34 -7.09 -1.40 12.75
N LEU A 35 -5.87 -1.49 12.25
CA LEU A 35 -4.64 -1.32 13.04
C LEU A 35 -4.56 0.09 13.64
N LEU A 36 -4.82 1.12 12.83
CA LEU A 36 -4.81 2.53 13.25
C LEU A 36 -5.78 2.77 14.41
N ILE A 37 -7.03 2.30 14.28
CA ILE A 37 -8.05 2.42 15.32
C ILE A 37 -7.58 1.72 16.60
N ARG A 38 -7.19 0.44 16.49
CA ARG A 38 -6.79 -0.38 17.63
C ARG A 38 -5.65 0.23 18.45
N GLU A 39 -4.55 0.60 17.79
CA GLU A 39 -3.37 1.13 18.50
C GLU A 39 -3.63 2.53 19.08
N THR A 40 -4.43 3.34 18.38
CA THR A 40 -4.77 4.69 18.84
C THR A 40 -5.69 4.65 20.06
N GLU A 41 -6.73 3.80 20.04
CA GLU A 41 -7.63 3.61 21.18
C GLU A 41 -6.93 3.02 22.40
N ALA A 42 -5.98 2.09 22.19
CA ALA A 42 -5.13 1.58 23.26
C ALA A 42 -4.29 2.68 23.90
N ALA A 43 -3.63 3.53 23.09
CA ALA A 43 -2.83 4.65 23.59
C ALA A 43 -3.67 5.71 24.32
N VAL A 44 -4.89 6.00 23.84
CA VAL A 44 -5.83 6.90 24.50
C VAL A 44 -6.31 6.31 25.83
N SER A 45 -6.65 5.04 25.86
CA SER A 45 -7.09 4.36 27.09
C SER A 45 -5.98 4.36 28.15
N GLU A 46 -4.74 4.03 27.75
CA GLU A 46 -3.59 4.08 28.65
C GLU A 46 -3.32 5.50 29.17
N PHE A 47 -3.52 6.51 28.32
CA PHE A 47 -3.43 7.91 28.75
C PHE A 47 -4.45 8.22 29.83
N LEU A 48 -5.72 7.87 29.62
CA LEU A 48 -6.83 8.07 30.57
C LEU A 48 -6.58 7.35 31.91
N ASP A 49 -6.12 6.10 31.88
CA ASP A 49 -5.81 5.33 33.09
C ASP A 49 -4.69 5.99 33.92
N ARG A 50 -3.66 6.53 33.26
CA ARG A 50 -2.55 7.21 33.93
C ARG A 50 -2.97 8.52 34.60
N ILE A 51 -4.06 9.13 34.18
CA ILE A 51 -4.54 10.41 34.70
C ILE A 51 -5.75 10.28 35.64
N ALA A 52 -6.39 9.11 35.71
CA ALA A 52 -7.60 8.85 36.51
C ALA A 52 -7.43 9.11 38.03
N GLY A 53 -6.20 9.25 38.53
CA GLY A 53 -5.89 9.58 39.92
C GLY A 53 -5.38 11.01 40.16
N PHE A 54 -5.30 11.84 39.12
CA PHE A 54 -4.88 13.23 39.22
C PHE A 54 -6.09 14.15 39.03
N GLU A 55 -6.25 15.17 39.87
CA GLU A 55 -7.17 16.29 39.60
C GLU A 55 -6.62 17.05 38.39
N LEU A 56 -6.98 16.60 37.19
CA LEU A 56 -6.62 17.32 35.98
C LEU A 56 -7.43 18.59 35.91
N GLU A 57 -6.72 19.71 35.84
CA GLU A 57 -7.29 21.05 36.06
C GLU A 57 -8.33 21.45 35.00
N LYS A 58 -8.38 20.81 33.81
CA LYS A 58 -9.34 21.11 32.72
C LYS A 58 -9.60 19.92 31.77
N GLU A 59 -10.87 19.60 31.53
CA GLU A 59 -11.36 18.63 30.52
C GLU A 59 -10.80 18.92 29.12
N GLU A 60 -10.70 20.20 28.76
CA GLU A 60 -10.12 20.69 27.50
C GLU A 60 -8.68 20.17 27.27
N THR A 61 -7.87 20.02 28.32
CA THR A 61 -6.49 19.52 28.20
C THR A 61 -6.46 18.02 27.89
N VAL A 62 -7.43 17.26 28.40
CA VAL A 62 -7.55 15.82 28.14
C VAL A 62 -7.91 15.59 26.68
N GLU A 63 -8.92 16.30 26.17
CA GLU A 63 -9.35 16.21 24.78
C GLU A 63 -8.23 16.59 23.80
N GLN A 64 -7.49 17.67 24.10
CA GLN A 64 -6.33 18.08 23.31
C GLN A 64 -5.26 16.99 23.21
N ILE A 65 -4.93 16.32 24.33
CA ILE A 65 -3.92 15.24 24.31
C ILE A 65 -4.43 14.03 23.53
N GLN A 66 -5.71 13.67 23.65
CA GLN A 66 -6.29 12.61 22.84
C GLN A 66 -6.22 12.94 21.34
N GLN A 67 -6.52 14.18 20.96
CA GLN A 67 -6.43 14.61 19.57
C GLN A 67 -4.99 14.53 19.06
N ILE A 68 -4.00 14.97 19.86
CA ILE A 68 -2.58 14.85 19.53
C ILE A 68 -2.19 13.38 19.28
N LEU A 69 -2.71 12.43 20.06
CA LEU A 69 -2.45 11.00 19.84
C LEU A 69 -3.05 10.51 18.52
N ARG A 70 -4.30 10.90 18.21
CA ARG A 70 -4.98 10.57 16.94
C ARG A 70 -4.23 11.15 15.73
N ASP A 71 -3.84 12.42 15.81
CA ASP A 71 -3.09 13.10 14.75
C ASP A 71 -1.72 12.45 14.56
N ARG A 72 -1.03 12.09 15.65
CA ARG A 72 0.25 11.39 15.59
C ARG A 72 0.11 10.03 14.92
N ALA A 73 -0.93 9.27 15.25
CA ALA A 73 -1.19 7.96 14.66
C ALA A 73 -1.45 8.06 13.15
N ARG A 74 -2.35 8.98 12.74
CA ARG A 74 -2.63 9.28 11.34
C ARG A 74 -1.35 9.64 10.60
N LYS A 75 -0.56 10.57 11.15
CA LYS A 75 0.69 11.03 10.53
C LYS A 75 1.69 9.89 10.29
N VAL A 76 1.82 8.96 11.23
CA VAL A 76 2.71 7.79 11.06
C VAL A 76 2.28 6.92 9.88
N VAL A 77 0.97 6.67 9.72
CA VAL A 77 0.45 5.89 8.58
C VAL A 77 0.71 6.62 7.26
N GLU A 78 0.42 7.92 7.20
CA GLU A 78 0.66 8.71 5.99
C GLU A 78 2.14 8.76 5.62
N ASP A 79 3.04 8.94 6.60
CA ASP A 79 4.48 8.96 6.36
C ASP A 79 4.96 7.59 5.84
N LYS A 80 4.43 6.49 6.39
CA LYS A 80 4.72 5.14 5.86
C LYS A 80 4.16 4.88 4.47
N ALA A 81 3.00 5.44 4.15
CA ALA A 81 2.45 5.36 2.80
C ALA A 81 3.34 6.12 1.79
N ARG A 82 3.82 7.32 2.15
CA ARG A 82 4.77 8.10 1.33
C ARG A 82 6.12 7.38 1.16
N GLU A 83 6.66 6.79 2.23
CA GLU A 83 7.86 5.94 2.15
C GLU A 83 7.67 4.74 1.22
N GLY A 84 6.51 4.08 1.31
CA GLY A 84 6.14 2.96 0.44
C GLY A 84 6.02 3.37 -1.02
N ALA A 85 5.34 4.49 -1.30
CA ALA A 85 5.21 5.04 -2.65
C ALA A 85 6.57 5.33 -3.28
N GLY A 86 7.52 5.90 -2.52
CA GLY A 86 8.89 6.12 -2.97
C GLY A 86 9.69 4.85 -3.29
N LYS A 87 9.21 3.67 -2.88
CA LYS A 87 9.85 2.36 -3.11
C LYS A 87 9.00 1.44 -3.99
N VAL A 88 7.87 1.92 -4.54
CA VAL A 88 6.85 1.07 -5.15
C VAL A 88 7.38 0.21 -6.30
N LEU A 89 8.27 0.75 -7.15
CA LEU A 89 8.85 -0.01 -8.25
C LEU A 89 9.63 -1.24 -7.77
N SER A 90 10.41 -1.11 -6.69
CA SER A 90 11.14 -2.24 -6.11
C SER A 90 10.16 -3.27 -5.52
N LEU A 91 9.11 -2.81 -4.83
CA LEU A 91 8.09 -3.68 -4.26
C LEU A 91 7.35 -4.47 -5.35
N MET A 92 6.99 -3.81 -6.46
CA MET A 92 6.37 -4.44 -7.62
C MET A 92 7.27 -5.55 -8.19
N LYS A 93 8.56 -5.27 -8.38
CA LYS A 93 9.53 -6.25 -8.88
C LYS A 93 9.68 -7.44 -7.94
N ASP A 94 9.86 -7.19 -6.65
CA ASP A 94 10.00 -8.24 -5.65
C ASP A 94 8.76 -9.15 -5.66
N ARG A 95 7.57 -8.56 -5.74
CA ARG A 95 6.31 -9.30 -5.82
C ARG A 95 6.17 -10.10 -7.11
N PHE A 96 6.50 -9.50 -8.24
CA PHE A 96 6.48 -10.19 -9.53
C PHE A 96 7.38 -11.40 -9.51
N PHE A 97 8.67 -11.23 -9.17
CA PHE A 97 9.63 -12.33 -9.23
C PHE A 97 9.36 -13.41 -8.17
N ALA A 98 8.80 -13.05 -7.01
CA ALA A 98 8.35 -14.03 -6.04
C ALA A 98 7.27 -14.97 -6.61
N LEU A 99 6.32 -14.45 -7.38
CA LEU A 99 5.23 -15.25 -7.97
C LEU A 99 5.62 -15.91 -9.30
N PHE A 100 6.50 -15.26 -10.06
CA PHE A 100 6.91 -15.72 -11.38
C PHE A 100 7.98 -16.82 -11.31
N ARG A 101 8.99 -16.67 -10.42
CA ARG A 101 10.12 -17.60 -10.35
C ARG A 101 9.88 -18.78 -9.44
N TYR A 102 8.94 -18.67 -8.49
CA TYR A 102 8.71 -19.71 -7.50
C TYR A 102 7.33 -20.35 -7.69
N ASP A 103 7.24 -21.64 -7.39
CA ASP A 103 5.98 -22.36 -7.31
C ASP A 103 5.31 -22.19 -5.94
N ASN A 104 4.20 -22.89 -5.74
CA ASN A 104 3.43 -22.82 -4.48
C ASN A 104 4.19 -23.40 -3.28
N ASP A 105 5.20 -24.24 -3.52
CA ASP A 105 6.08 -24.81 -2.50
C ASP A 105 7.31 -23.93 -2.23
N SER A 106 7.35 -22.72 -2.83
CA SER A 106 8.47 -21.78 -2.77
C SER A 106 9.77 -22.34 -3.35
N LEU A 107 9.68 -23.29 -4.28
CA LEU A 107 10.81 -23.82 -5.03
C LEU A 107 10.94 -23.09 -6.37
N LEU A 108 12.17 -22.99 -6.87
CA LEU A 108 12.42 -22.34 -8.16
C LEU A 108 11.75 -23.16 -9.27
N ARG A 109 10.90 -22.51 -10.06
CA ARG A 109 10.22 -23.15 -11.19
C ARG A 109 11.22 -23.64 -12.23
N VAL A 110 10.91 -24.81 -12.77
CA VAL A 110 11.51 -25.33 -13.99
C VAL A 110 10.43 -25.27 -15.04
N TRP A 111 10.61 -24.38 -16.03
CA TRP A 111 9.64 -24.21 -17.10
C TRP A 111 9.48 -25.51 -17.88
N THR A 112 8.29 -26.10 -17.79
CA THR A 112 7.92 -27.33 -18.49
C THR A 112 6.75 -27.06 -19.42
N GLN A 113 6.47 -27.96 -20.37
CA GLN A 113 5.39 -27.80 -21.35
C GLN A 113 3.98 -27.78 -20.73
N ASP A 114 3.83 -28.24 -19.49
CA ASP A 114 2.54 -28.29 -18.78
C ASP A 114 2.20 -26.96 -18.07
N GLU A 115 3.14 -26.03 -17.96
CA GLU A 115 2.90 -24.73 -17.29
C GLU A 115 2.36 -23.66 -18.26
N ASP A 116 1.29 -22.99 -17.84
CA ASP A 116 0.80 -21.81 -18.53
C ASP A 116 1.59 -20.56 -18.06
N ILE A 117 2.74 -20.33 -18.70
CA ILE A 117 3.59 -19.16 -18.44
C ILE A 117 2.81 -17.85 -18.61
N GLY A 118 1.86 -17.81 -19.56
CA GLY A 118 1.02 -16.65 -19.80
C GLY A 118 0.09 -16.34 -18.62
N ALA A 119 -0.54 -17.37 -18.03
CA ALA A 119 -1.35 -17.22 -16.83
C ALA A 119 -0.50 -16.81 -15.62
N ILE A 120 0.65 -17.47 -15.40
CA ILE A 120 1.58 -17.15 -14.29
C ILE A 120 2.05 -15.70 -14.40
N THR A 121 2.44 -15.26 -15.60
CA THR A 121 2.86 -13.87 -15.84
C THR A 121 1.72 -12.90 -15.51
N ARG A 122 0.49 -13.17 -15.99
CA ARG A 122 -0.68 -12.32 -15.75
C ARG A 122 -1.01 -12.19 -14.26
N ASP A 123 -0.94 -13.29 -13.51
CA ASP A 123 -1.18 -13.28 -12.07
C ASP A 123 -0.11 -12.49 -11.32
N ALA A 124 1.17 -12.65 -11.69
CA ALA A 124 2.28 -11.88 -11.13
C ALA A 124 2.18 -10.38 -11.46
N LEU A 125 1.78 -10.02 -12.68
CA LEU A 125 1.50 -8.65 -13.10
C LEU A 125 0.34 -8.05 -12.29
N SER A 126 -0.76 -8.79 -12.12
CA SER A 126 -1.93 -8.36 -11.34
C SER A 126 -1.55 -8.08 -9.88
N ALA A 127 -0.78 -8.97 -9.26
CA ALA A 127 -0.30 -8.75 -7.89
C ALA A 127 0.64 -7.54 -7.76
N SER A 128 1.44 -7.28 -8.79
CA SER A 128 2.35 -6.12 -8.83
C SER A 128 1.58 -4.81 -9.00
N LEU A 129 0.57 -4.77 -9.88
CA LEU A 129 -0.33 -3.62 -10.00
C LEU A 129 -1.11 -3.33 -8.73
N LYS A 130 -1.45 -4.37 -7.95
CA LYS A 130 -2.13 -4.14 -6.67
C LYS A 130 -1.28 -3.33 -5.69
N LEU A 131 0.04 -3.55 -5.68
CA LEU A 131 0.96 -2.72 -4.89
C LEU A 131 0.96 -1.28 -5.35
N LEU A 132 1.03 -1.05 -6.68
CA LEU A 132 0.96 0.30 -7.25
C LEU A 132 -0.34 1.01 -6.88
N SER A 133 -1.48 0.33 -7.02
CA SER A 133 -2.78 0.88 -6.65
C SER A 133 -2.88 1.20 -5.15
N ASN A 134 -2.43 0.27 -4.29
CA ASN A 134 -2.44 0.48 -2.85
C ASN A 134 -1.57 1.68 -2.44
N LEU A 135 -0.50 1.97 -3.18
CA LEU A 135 0.43 3.07 -2.91
C LEU A 135 0.20 4.32 -3.76
N ALA A 136 -0.83 4.34 -4.62
CA ALA A 136 -1.17 5.52 -5.42
C ALA A 136 -1.92 6.60 -4.62
N ALA A 137 -2.67 6.19 -3.59
CA ALA A 137 -3.44 7.11 -2.75
C ALA A 137 -3.62 6.59 -1.32
N ILE A 138 -3.71 7.52 -0.37
CA ILE A 138 -4.06 7.31 1.04
C ILE A 138 -5.58 7.07 1.15
N ARG A 139 -5.99 5.98 1.81
CA ARG A 139 -7.41 5.58 1.93
C ARG A 139 -7.85 5.38 3.38
N LEU A 140 -7.62 6.38 4.22
CA LEU A 140 -8.01 6.34 5.63
C LEU A 140 -9.50 6.56 5.86
N GLU A 141 -10.19 7.30 4.99
CA GLU A 141 -11.58 7.73 5.18
C GLU A 141 -12.63 6.85 4.45
N GLU A 142 -12.24 5.66 3.96
CA GLU A 142 -13.12 4.69 3.27
C GLU A 142 -13.97 5.31 2.14
N LYS A 143 -13.40 6.27 1.42
CA LYS A 143 -14.03 6.84 0.23
C LYS A 143 -13.82 5.91 -0.97
N PRO A 144 -14.81 5.80 -1.87
CA PRO A 144 -14.61 5.13 -3.14
C PRO A 144 -13.56 5.87 -3.99
N ASP A 145 -12.87 5.12 -4.84
CA ASP A 145 -12.01 5.61 -5.90
C ASP A 145 -12.02 4.61 -7.06
N ASN A 146 -11.50 5.02 -8.22
CA ASN A 146 -11.43 4.20 -9.42
C ASN A 146 -10.02 3.69 -9.76
N ILE A 147 -9.03 3.88 -8.86
CA ILE A 147 -7.61 3.62 -9.15
C ILE A 147 -7.36 2.17 -9.56
N ASP A 148 -7.89 1.21 -8.79
CA ASP A 148 -7.77 -0.22 -9.11
C ASP A 148 -8.27 -0.48 -10.55
N SER A 149 -9.48 -0.03 -10.86
CA SER A 149 -10.11 -0.28 -12.18
C SER A 149 -9.31 0.32 -13.34
N VAL A 150 -8.77 1.53 -13.15
CA VAL A 150 -7.95 2.22 -14.13
C VAL A 150 -6.62 1.47 -14.33
N LEU A 151 -5.93 1.11 -13.26
CA LEU A 151 -4.64 0.41 -13.36
C LEU A 151 -4.78 -1.00 -13.93
N TYR A 152 -5.81 -1.76 -13.55
CA TYR A 152 -6.02 -3.11 -14.10
C TYR A 152 -6.40 -3.10 -15.58
N SER A 153 -6.93 -1.99 -16.12
CA SER A 153 -7.16 -1.86 -17.56
C SER A 153 -5.86 -1.98 -18.38
N LEU A 154 -4.70 -1.67 -17.79
CA LEU A 154 -3.38 -1.79 -18.42
C LEU A 154 -3.04 -3.24 -18.79
N LEU A 155 -3.46 -4.21 -17.97
CA LEU A 155 -3.25 -5.64 -18.28
C LEU A 155 -4.03 -6.10 -19.51
N SER A 156 -5.12 -5.40 -19.81
CA SER A 156 -6.08 -5.78 -20.83
C SER A 156 -5.88 -5.06 -22.16
N ALA A 157 -4.79 -4.30 -22.33
CA ALA A 157 -4.56 -3.35 -23.42
C ALA A 157 -4.49 -3.99 -24.83
N ALA A 158 -5.62 -4.54 -25.26
CA ALA A 158 -6.18 -4.40 -26.58
C ALA A 158 -7.20 -3.25 -26.50
N SER A 159 -6.87 -2.10 -27.09
CA SER A 159 -7.82 -1.07 -27.55
C SER A 159 -8.76 -0.41 -26.52
N SER A 160 -8.32 0.72 -25.93
CA SER A 160 -9.23 1.82 -25.53
C SER A 160 -8.74 3.14 -26.12
N SER A 161 -9.65 3.94 -26.69
CA SER A 161 -9.34 5.19 -27.42
C SER A 161 -9.05 6.40 -26.53
N VAL A 162 -9.20 6.24 -25.21
CA VAL A 162 -8.92 7.24 -24.19
C VAL A 162 -7.90 6.64 -23.25
N ASP A 163 -6.81 7.35 -23.00
CA ASP A 163 -5.80 6.98 -22.01
C ASP A 163 -6.29 7.47 -20.63
N PRO A 164 -6.80 6.57 -19.76
CA PRO A 164 -7.31 6.97 -18.46
C PRO A 164 -6.20 7.47 -17.51
N LEU A 165 -4.92 7.27 -17.86
CA LEU A 165 -3.77 7.79 -17.12
C LEU A 165 -3.20 9.09 -17.70
N ALA A 166 -3.80 9.64 -18.77
CA ALA A 166 -3.46 10.97 -19.29
C ALA A 166 -3.92 12.12 -18.36
N SER A 167 -4.74 11.81 -17.35
CA SER A 167 -5.12 12.77 -16.31
C SER A 167 -3.95 13.04 -15.37
N SER A 168 -3.79 14.29 -14.93
CA SER A 168 -2.82 14.64 -13.88
C SER A 168 -3.31 14.32 -12.47
N THR A 169 -4.59 13.96 -12.30
CA THR A 169 -5.23 13.74 -11.00
C THR A 169 -6.15 12.51 -11.02
N TRP A 170 -6.24 11.82 -9.89
CA TRP A 170 -7.22 10.76 -9.67
C TRP A 170 -8.63 11.32 -9.48
N GLU A 171 -9.64 10.61 -9.99
CA GLU A 171 -11.04 10.93 -9.71
C GLU A 171 -11.37 10.55 -8.26
N GLU A 172 -12.14 11.38 -7.56
CA GLU A 172 -12.59 11.16 -6.17
C GLU A 172 -11.50 11.12 -5.08
N VAL A 173 -10.22 11.32 -5.45
CA VAL A 173 -9.09 11.39 -4.51
C VAL A 173 -8.61 12.83 -4.37
N SER A 174 -8.41 13.28 -3.14
CA SER A 174 -7.91 14.63 -2.86
C SER A 174 -6.42 14.75 -3.25
N PRO A 175 -5.92 15.96 -3.56
CA PRO A 175 -4.49 16.17 -3.77
C PRO A 175 -3.63 15.81 -2.55
N GLU A 176 -4.18 15.94 -1.34
CA GLU A 176 -3.51 15.64 -0.07
C GLU A 176 -3.34 14.14 0.16
N ASP A 177 -4.30 13.35 -0.32
CA ASP A 177 -4.29 11.89 -0.26
C ASP A 177 -3.58 11.26 -1.46
N THR A 178 -3.27 12.01 -2.51
CA THR A 178 -2.56 11.50 -3.69
C THR A 178 -1.08 11.28 -3.36
N LEU A 179 -0.60 10.05 -3.57
CA LEU A 179 0.80 9.66 -3.36
C LEU A 179 1.56 9.56 -4.68
N ILE A 180 0.90 9.00 -5.71
CA ILE A 180 1.45 8.80 -7.05
C ILE A 180 0.34 9.21 -8.02
N SER A 181 0.61 10.18 -8.89
CA SER A 181 -0.34 10.63 -9.89
C SER A 181 -0.59 9.57 -10.98
N PRO A 182 -1.69 9.67 -11.76
CA PRO A 182 -1.94 8.71 -12.85
C PRO A 182 -0.79 8.65 -13.88
N VAL A 183 -0.22 9.80 -14.25
CA VAL A 183 0.93 9.87 -15.17
C VAL A 183 2.17 9.18 -14.60
N GLU A 184 2.44 9.36 -13.30
CA GLU A 184 3.55 8.67 -12.63
C GLU A 184 3.30 7.16 -12.54
N CYS A 185 2.06 6.73 -12.29
CA CYS A 185 1.71 5.31 -12.35
C CYS A 185 1.97 4.71 -13.72
N MET A 186 1.63 5.41 -14.82
CA MET A 186 1.92 4.95 -16.18
C MET A 186 3.43 4.85 -16.45
N SER A 187 4.19 5.84 -16.00
CA SER A 187 5.66 5.84 -16.11
C SER A 187 6.29 4.67 -15.36
N LEU A 188 5.86 4.45 -14.11
CA LEU A 188 6.30 3.32 -13.27
C LEU A 188 5.92 1.98 -13.89
N TRP A 189 4.71 1.86 -14.45
CA TRP A 189 4.25 0.66 -15.13
C TRP A 189 5.11 0.34 -16.35
N THR A 190 5.33 1.32 -17.23
CA THR A 190 6.15 1.16 -18.43
C THR A 190 7.60 0.77 -18.08
N GLN A 191 8.16 1.39 -17.03
CA GLN A 191 9.49 1.03 -16.54
C GLN A 191 9.51 -0.41 -16.01
N PHE A 192 8.53 -0.77 -15.19
CA PHE A 192 8.40 -2.12 -14.63
C PHE A 192 8.29 -3.18 -15.73
N GLU A 193 7.45 -2.97 -16.75
CA GLU A 193 7.30 -3.88 -17.90
C GLU A 193 8.63 -4.09 -18.65
N GLY A 194 9.40 -3.01 -18.83
CA GLY A 194 10.74 -3.11 -19.42
C GLY A 194 11.70 -3.98 -18.60
N GLU A 195 11.61 -3.94 -17.27
CA GLU A 195 12.52 -4.68 -16.38
C GLU A 195 12.16 -6.17 -16.22
N ILE A 196 10.93 -6.57 -16.52
CA ILE A 196 10.48 -7.97 -16.46
C ILE A 196 10.51 -8.67 -17.82
N LYS A 197 10.70 -7.92 -18.92
CA LYS A 197 10.63 -8.42 -20.29
C LYS A 197 11.58 -9.59 -20.54
N ASP A 198 12.89 -9.39 -20.34
CA ASP A 198 13.88 -10.42 -20.65
C ASP A 198 13.67 -11.71 -19.83
N PRO A 199 13.39 -11.66 -18.51
CA PRO A 199 13.03 -12.86 -17.74
C PRO A 199 11.81 -13.62 -18.26
N VAL A 200 10.78 -12.92 -18.75
CA VAL A 200 9.58 -13.55 -19.30
C VAL A 200 9.87 -14.19 -20.66
N GLU A 201 10.61 -13.50 -21.53
CA GLU A 201 11.04 -14.07 -22.82
C GLU A 201 11.89 -15.32 -22.63
N GLN A 202 12.84 -15.30 -21.68
CA GLN A 202 13.66 -16.48 -21.34
C GLN A 202 12.82 -17.66 -20.83
N ALA A 203 11.77 -17.40 -20.06
CA ALA A 203 10.86 -18.44 -19.61
C ALA A 203 10.10 -19.08 -20.79
N MET A 204 9.63 -18.26 -21.72
CA MET A 204 8.94 -18.72 -22.92
C MET A 204 9.86 -19.52 -23.86
N GLU A 205 11.13 -19.14 -23.99
CA GLU A 205 12.13 -19.87 -24.78
C GLU A 205 12.55 -21.20 -24.17
N ALA A 206 12.31 -21.41 -22.87
CA ALA A 206 12.69 -22.62 -22.15
C ALA A 206 11.67 -23.78 -22.29
N GLN A 207 10.50 -23.54 -22.89
CA GLN A 207 9.48 -24.56 -23.21
C GLN A 207 9.75 -25.28 -24.55
#